data_AF-A0A4R9EN95-F1
#
_entry.id   AF-A0A4R9EN95-F1
#
_cell.length_a   1.000
_cell.length_b   1.000
_cell.length_c   1.000
_cell.angle_alpha   90.00
_cell.angle_beta   90.00
_cell.angle_gamma   90.00
#
_symmetry.space_group_name_H-M   'P 1'
#
loop_
_entity.id
_entity.type
_entity.pdbx_description
1 polymer ?
#
loop_
_entity_poly.entity_id
_entity_poly.type
_entity_poly.pdbx_seq_one_letter_code
_entity_poly.pdbx_strand_id
1 'polypeptide(L)' 'MQVGRLSEAIAAFGRSLEACRQSEDWRHVGDTLHHLAVAHAADDRPALARTTWLQAAEAYDRAGAPAEAAAARDDAGQ' A
#
# COMPACT_ATOMS: atom_id res chain seq x y z
N MET A 1 -18.16 5.51 15.42
CA MET A 1 -17.98 6.39 14.24
C MET A 1 -16.54 6.26 13.71
N GLN A 2 -16.21 5.15 13.03
CA GLN A 2 -14.83 4.83 12.56
C GLN A 2 -14.66 5.01 11.04
N VAL A 3 -15.77 5.20 10.30
CA VAL A 3 -15.79 5.22 8.83
C VAL A 3 -15.17 6.51 8.26
N GLY A 4 -15.16 7.62 9.01
CA GLY A 4 -14.64 8.91 8.55
C GLY A 4 -13.11 8.94 8.38
N ARG A 5 -12.35 8.38 9.33
CA ARG A 5 -10.87 8.39 9.29
C ARG A 5 -10.29 7.43 8.25
N LEU A 6 -10.97 6.30 8.01
CA LEU A 6 -10.54 5.34 7.00
C LEU A 6 -10.72 5.89 5.58
N SER A 7 -11.86 6.53 5.31
CA SER A 7 -12.11 7.17 4.01
C SER A 7 -11.18 8.35 3.76
N GLU A 8 -10.83 9.11 4.79
CA GLU A 8 -9.86 10.21 4.68
C GLU A 8 -8.44 9.69 4.42
N ALA A 9 -8.05 8.59 5.05
CA ALA A 9 -6.78 7.92 4.75
C ALA A 9 -6.74 7.44 3.29
N ILE A 10 -7.79 6.74 2.84
CA ILE A 10 -7.90 6.26 1.46
C ILE A 10 -7.86 7.42 0.46
N ALA A 11 -8.55 8.53 0.74
CA ALA A 11 -8.55 9.71 -0.11
C ALA A 11 -7.19 10.46 -0.11
N ALA A 12 -6.50 10.51 1.03
CA ALA A 12 -5.15 11.05 1.14
C ALA A 12 -4.16 10.17 0.36
N PHE A 13 -4.28 8.84 0.44
CA PHE A 13 -3.48 7.91 -0.35
C PHE A 13 -3.77 8.02 -1.85
N GLY A 14 -5.03 8.16 -2.26
CA GLY A 14 -5.39 8.39 -3.67
C GLY A 14 -4.73 9.63 -4.26
N ARG A 15 -4.74 10.75 -3.52
CA ARG A 15 -4.05 11.99 -3.94
C ARG A 15 -2.53 11.84 -3.94
N SER A 16 -1.96 11.10 -2.98
CA SER A 16 -0.53 10.78 -2.97
C SER A 16 -0.13 9.89 -4.15
N LEU A 17 -0.99 8.96 -4.56
CA LEU A 17 -0.81 8.11 -5.74
C LEU A 17 -0.87 8.91 -7.04
N GLU A 18 -1.75 9.92 -7.14
CA GLU A 18 -1.78 10.86 -8.28
C GLU A 18 -0.54 11.77 -8.32
N ALA A 19 -0.01 12.20 -7.18
CA ALA A 19 1.25 12.94 -7.10
C ALA A 19 2.44 12.05 -7.50
N CYS A 20 2.45 10.78 -7.09
CA CYS A 20 3.48 9.82 -7.48
C CYS A 20 3.32 9.32 -8.93
N ARG A 21 2.14 9.42 -9.56
CA ARG A 21 2.01 9.21 -11.02
C ARG A 21 2.85 10.17 -11.84
N GLN A 22 3.23 11.32 -11.29
CA GLN A 22 4.08 12.31 -11.93
C GLN A 22 5.57 12.17 -11.56
N SER A 23 5.91 11.29 -10.61
CA SER A 23 7.27 11.13 -10.09
C SER A 23 7.75 9.70 -10.30
N GLU A 24 8.98 9.52 -10.78
CA GLU A 24 9.60 8.22 -11.08
C GLU A 24 9.88 7.34 -9.83
N ASP A 25 9.24 7.63 -8.69
CA ASP A 25 9.55 7.06 -7.37
C ASP A 25 8.50 6.02 -6.90
N TRP A 26 8.08 5.16 -7.83
CA TRP A 26 7.15 4.06 -7.54
C TRP A 26 7.63 3.12 -6.43
N ARG A 27 8.95 3.01 -6.23
CA ARG A 27 9.54 2.23 -5.14
C ARG A 27 9.21 2.84 -3.79
N HIS A 28 9.32 4.16 -3.62
CA HIS A 28 8.96 4.85 -2.38
C HIS A 28 7.46 4.72 -2.05
N VAL A 29 6.61 4.71 -3.08
CA VAL A 29 5.17 4.44 -2.93
C VAL A 29 4.93 3.03 -2.40
N GLY A 30 5.62 2.03 -2.99
CA GLY A 30 5.54 0.65 -2.53
C GLY A 30 5.94 0.49 -1.06
N ASP A 31 7.04 1.14 -0.65
CA ASP A 31 7.55 1.12 0.73
C ASP A 31 6.53 1.70 1.72
N THR A 32 5.95 2.85 1.37
CA THR A 32 4.93 3.52 2.20
C THR A 32 3.70 2.64 2.37
N LEU A 33 3.22 2.02 1.29
CA LEU A 33 2.07 1.13 1.31
C LEU A 33 2.35 -0.15 2.09
N HIS A 34 3.55 -0.73 1.94
CA HIS A 34 3.94 -1.92 2.70
C HIS A 34 3.92 -1.65 4.22
N HIS A 35 4.51 -0.54 4.68
CA HIS A 35 4.46 -0.17 6.09
C HIS A 35 3.04 0.11 6.60
N LEU A 36 2.18 0.72 5.76
CA LEU A 36 0.78 0.92 6.11
C LEU A 36 0.02 -0.40 6.26
N ALA A 37 0.28 -1.37 5.38
CA ALA A 37 -0.33 -2.68 5.45
C ALA A 37 0.05 -3.41 6.74
N VAL A 38 1.32 -3.34 7.14
CA VAL A 38 1.80 -3.84 8.45
C VAL A 38 1.07 -3.16 9.61
N ALA A 39 0.87 -1.85 9.56
CA ALA A 39 0.11 -1.13 10.58
C ALA A 39 -1.37 -1.57 10.64
N HIS A 40 -1.98 -1.86 9.49
CA HIS A 40 -3.34 -2.41 9.44
C HIS A 40 -3.42 -3.84 9.98
N ALA A 41 -2.43 -4.67 9.73
CA ALA A 41 -2.35 -6.01 10.31
C ALA A 41 -2.22 -5.94 11.84
N ALA A 42 -1.42 -5.00 12.35
CA ALA A 42 -1.27 -4.76 13.79
C ALA A 42 -2.53 -4.19 14.47
N ASP A 43 -3.40 -3.48 13.74
CA ASP A 43 -4.69 -2.94 14.23
C ASP A 43 -5.85 -3.95 14.07
N ASP A 44 -5.56 -5.24 13.87
CA ASP A 44 -6.54 -6.33 13.68
C ASP A 44 -7.46 -6.09 12.45
N ARG A 45 -6.92 -5.49 11.38
CA ARG A 45 -7.65 -5.23 10.13
C ARG A 45 -7.05 -5.97 8.94
N PRO A 46 -7.14 -7.32 8.91
CA PRO A 46 -6.50 -8.13 7.88
C PRO A 46 -7.03 -7.84 6.46
N ALA A 47 -8.32 -7.50 6.32
CA ALA A 47 -8.90 -7.15 5.03
C ALA A 47 -8.30 -5.86 4.43
N LEU A 48 -7.97 -4.88 5.27
CA LEU A 48 -7.32 -3.63 4.86
C LEU A 48 -5.82 -3.84 4.64
N ALA A 49 -5.16 -4.60 5.51
CA ALA A 49 -3.76 -4.98 5.34
C ALA A 49 -3.53 -5.65 3.97
N ARG A 50 -4.35 -6.65 3.65
CA ARG A 50 -4.29 -7.38 2.39
C ARG A 50 -4.46 -6.48 1.16
N THR A 51 -5.45 -5.60 1.15
CA THR A 51 -5.65 -4.69 0.00
C THR A 51 -4.49 -3.71 -0.12
N THR A 52 -3.96 -3.21 0.99
CA THR A 52 -2.81 -2.30 0.98
C THR A 52 -1.52 -3.00 0.52
N TRP A 53 -1.28 -4.25 0.94
CA TRP A 53 -0.13 -5.03 0.46
C TRP A 53 -0.19 -5.29 -1.05
N LEU A 54 -1.38 -5.57 -1.60
CA LEU A 54 -1.55 -5.72 -3.06
C LEU A 54 -1.27 -4.41 -3.81
N GLN A 55 -1.66 -3.27 -3.25
CA GLN A 55 -1.32 -1.96 -3.83
C GLN A 55 0.19 -1.67 -3.77
N ALA A 56 0.87 -2.10 -2.70
CA ALA A 56 2.33 -2.02 -2.61
C ALA A 56 3.00 -2.87 -3.71
N ALA A 57 2.51 -4.09 -3.92
CA ALA A 57 3.02 -4.97 -4.98
C ALA A 57 2.87 -4.35 -6.39
N GLU A 58 1.73 -3.72 -6.67
CA GLU A 58 1.49 -3.05 -7.95
C GLU A 58 2.37 -1.79 -8.13
N ALA A 59 2.70 -1.10 -7.05
CA ALA A 59 3.68 -0.01 -7.07
C ALA A 59 5.10 -0.53 -7.34
N TYR A 60 5.51 -1.62 -6.68
CA TYR A 60 6.81 -2.25 -6.93
C TYR A 60 6.95 -2.82 -8.33
N ASP A 61 5.91 -3.43 -8.90
CA ASP A 61 5.91 -3.86 -10.30
C ASP A 61 6.16 -2.68 -11.26
N ARG A 62 5.52 -1.53 -11.01
CA ARG A 62 5.74 -0.30 -11.78
C ARG A 62 7.12 0.33 -11.56
N ALA A 63 7.75 0.06 -10.42
CA ALA A 63 9.12 0.45 -10.12
C ALA A 63 10.17 -0.50 -10.71
N GLY A 64 9.77 -1.63 -11.32
CA GLY A 64 10.70 -2.67 -11.76
C GLY A 64 11.39 -3.38 -10.59
N ALA A 65 10.68 -3.52 -9.47
CA ALA A 65 11.16 -4.09 -8.21
C ALA A 65 10.44 -5.43 -7.90
N PRO A 66 10.71 -6.51 -8.65
CA PRO A 66 9.93 -7.74 -8.56
C PRO A 66 10.11 -8.50 -7.25
N ALA A 67 11.26 -8.35 -6.58
CA ALA A 67 11.51 -9.01 -5.29
C ALA A 67 10.61 -8.40 -4.20
N GLU A 68 10.54 -7.07 -4.15
CA GLU A 68 9.69 -6.31 -3.26
C GLU A 68 8.20 -6.54 -3.58
N ALA A 69 7.85 -6.68 -4.86
CA ALA A 69 6.49 -7.02 -5.29
C ALA A 69 6.07 -8.43 -4.84
N ALA A 70 6.98 -9.41 -4.90
CA ALA A 70 6.73 -10.76 -4.42
C ALA A 70 6.53 -10.79 -2.90
N ALA A 71 7.43 -10.14 -2.14
CA ALA A 71 7.31 -10.05 -0.68
C ALA A 71 5.95 -9.44 -0.26
N ALA A 72 5.54 -8.35 -0.89
CA ALA A 72 4.24 -7.73 -0.61
C ALA A 72 3.06 -8.66 -0.95
N ARG A 73 3.17 -9.52 -1.97
CA ARG A 73 2.13 -10.52 -2.30
C ARG A 73 2.09 -11.67 -1.30
N ASP A 74 3.24 -12.11 -0.82
CA ASP A 74 3.34 -13.16 0.20
C ASP A 74 2.71 -12.69 1.52
N ASP A 75 3.02 -11.45 1.94
CA ASP A 75 2.40 -10.85 3.13
C ASP A 75 0.89 -10.66 2.97
N ALA A 76 0.40 -10.33 1.76
CA ALA A 76 -1.03 -10.27 1.46
C ALA A 76 -1.76 -11.63 1.59
N GLY A 77 -1.02 -12.74 1.61
CA GLY A 77 -1.53 -14.10 1.73
C GLY A 77 -1.58 -14.65 3.15
N GLN A 78 -1.00 -13.96 4.13
CA GLN A 78 -0.95 -14.37 5.54
C GLN A 78 -2.21 -13.93 6.30
#